data_AF-A0A917C477-F1
#
_entry.id   AF-A0A917C477-F1
#
_cell.length_a   1.000
_cell.length_b   1.000
_cell.length_c   1.000
_cell.angle_alpha   90.00
_cell.angle_beta   90.00
_cell.angle_gamma   90.00
#
_symmetry.space_group_name_H-M   'P 1'
#
loop_
_entity.id
_entity.type
_entity.pdbx_description
1 polymer ?
#
loop_
_entity_poly.entity_id
_entity_poly.type
_entity_poly.pdbx_seq_one_letter_code
_entity_poly.pdbx_strand_id
1 'polypeptide(L)'
;MLIILFLSNLIAAGIREAIEKVGATLLFLSPYSPDFNPIEMAFSKIKALLRKACAREVEKLWNAIRDAIDSLEQEEIRNYFKAAGCEPE
;
A
#
# COMPACT_ATOMS: atom_id res chain seq x y z
N MET A 1 16.44 2.68 3.86
CA MET A 1 15.01 3.07 3.88
C MET A 1 14.39 2.46 2.64
N LEU A 2 13.85 1.25 2.77
CA LEU A 2 13.34 0.49 1.63
C LEU A 2 11.92 0.96 1.31
N ILE A 3 11.76 1.79 0.28
CA ILE A 3 10.44 2.17 -0.23
C ILE A 3 10.11 1.20 -1.36
N ILE A 4 9.22 0.25 -1.07
CA ILE A 4 8.72 -0.72 -2.05
C ILE A 4 7.53 -0.07 -2.78
N LEU A 5 7.70 0.22 -4.07
CA LEU A 5 6.62 0.75 -4.91
C LEU A 5 6.04 -0.36 -5.77
N PHE A 6 4.76 -0.66 -5.56
CA PHE A 6 3.99 -1.62 -6.35
C PHE A 6 3.34 -0.90 -7.53
N LEU A 7 3.92 -1.04 -8.72
CA LEU A 7 3.41 -0.42 -9.93
C LEU A 7 2.97 -1.51 -10.92
N SER A 8 1.71 -1.42 -11.35
CA SER A 8 1.20 -2.19 -12.48
C SER A 8 1.89 -1.75 -13.78
N ASN A 9 1.82 -2.62 -14.80
CA ASN A 9 2.66 -2.72 -16.01
C ASN A 9 2.76 -1.47 -16.93
N LEU A 10 2.33 -0.28 -16.49
CA LEU A 10 2.32 0.97 -17.25
C LEU A 10 3.25 2.00 -16.61
N ILE A 11 4.57 1.78 -16.74
CA ILE A 11 5.56 2.73 -16.25
C ILE A 11 6.21 3.42 -17.46
N ALA A 12 6.10 4.75 -17.51
CA ALA A 12 6.82 5.58 -18.48
C ALA A 12 8.34 5.50 -18.24
N ALA A 13 9.13 5.55 -19.32
CA ALA A 13 10.59 5.54 -19.24
C ALA A 13 11.10 6.65 -18.28
N GLY A 14 11.90 6.28 -17.27
CA GLY A 14 12.53 7.21 -16.32
C GLY A 14 12.05 7.12 -14.86
N ILE A 15 10.91 6.48 -14.58
CA ILE A 15 10.41 6.33 -13.19
C ILE A 15 11.33 5.42 -12.35
N ARG A 16 11.85 4.33 -12.93
CA ARG A 16 12.82 3.45 -12.23
C ARG A 16 14.05 4.23 -11.76
N GLU A 17 14.67 5.00 -12.65
CA GLU A 17 15.85 5.81 -12.32
C GLU A 17 15.55 6.86 -11.24
N ALA A 18 14.37 7.48 -11.28
CA ALA A 18 13.96 8.44 -10.26
C ALA A 18 13.79 7.78 -8.87
N ILE A 19 13.27 6.55 -8.83
CA ILE A 19 13.08 5.78 -7.59
C ILE A 19 14.42 5.30 -7.04
N GLU A 20 15.29 4.72 -7.88
CA GLU A 20 16.59 4.22 -7.45
C GLU A 20 17.51 5.37 -6.97
N LYS A 21 17.40 6.58 -7.55
CA LYS A 21 18.13 7.78 -7.10
C LYS A 21 17.85 8.19 -5.65
N VAL A 22 16.68 7.86 -5.11
CA VAL A 22 16.33 8.16 -3.70
C VAL A 22 16.66 7.00 -2.75
N GLY A 23 17.36 5.96 -3.22
CA GLY A 23 17.73 4.79 -2.43
C GLY A 23 16.57 3.82 -2.19
N ALA A 24 15.54 3.88 -3.02
CA ALA A 24 14.39 2.97 -2.98
C ALA A 24 14.55 1.82 -3.98
N THR A 25 13.95 0.67 -3.67
CA THR A 25 14.01 -0.54 -4.50
C THR A 25 12.66 -0.77 -5.17
N LEU A 26 12.67 -0.91 -6.49
CA LEU A 26 11.47 -1.17 -7.26
C LEU A 26 11.22 -2.67 -7.40
N LEU A 27 10.09 -3.16 -6.85
CA LEU A 27 9.62 -4.53 -6.97
C LEU A 27 8.48 -4.59 -7.99
N PHE A 28 8.65 -5.41 -9.03
CA PHE A 28 7.61 -5.67 -10.02
C PHE A 28 6.75 -6.84 -9.55
N LEU A 29 5.44 -6.62 -9.44
CA LEU A 29 4.49 -7.70 -9.23
C LEU A 29 4.16 -8.37 -10.56
N SER A 30 3.90 -9.68 -10.50
CA SER A 30 3.33 -10.41 -11.63
C SER A 30 2.01 -9.75 -12.08
N PRO A 31 1.80 -9.52 -13.39
CA PRO A 31 0.67 -8.77 -13.92
C PRO A 31 -0.73 -9.34 -13.61
N TYR A 32 -0.81 -10.55 -13.04
CA TYR A 32 -2.08 -11.23 -12.72
C TYR A 32 -2.14 -11.80 -11.29
N SER A 33 -1.36 -11.26 -10.36
CA SER A 33 -1.37 -11.69 -8.95
C SER A 33 -1.82 -10.59 -8.00
N PRO A 34 -3.07 -10.09 -8.12
CA PRO A 34 -3.61 -9.11 -7.17
C PRO A 34 -3.64 -9.65 -5.74
N ASP A 35 -3.72 -10.97 -5.57
CA ASP A 35 -3.72 -11.65 -4.27
C ASP A 35 -2.38 -11.56 -3.52
N PHE A 36 -1.27 -11.26 -4.21
CA PHE A 36 0.06 -11.14 -3.62
C PHE A 36 0.54 -9.68 -3.52
N ASN A 37 -0.38 -8.71 -3.50
CA ASN A 37 -0.02 -7.33 -3.23
C ASN A 37 -0.32 -6.99 -1.76
N PRO A 38 0.71 -6.71 -0.92
CA PRO A 38 0.48 -6.42 0.50
C PRO A 38 -0.35 -5.14 0.71
N ILE A 39 -0.42 -4.27 -0.30
CA ILE A 39 -1.26 -3.07 -0.27
C ILE A 39 -2.75 -3.43 -0.23
N GLU A 40 -3.18 -4.52 -0.87
CA GLU A 40 -4.60 -4.89 -0.94
C GLU A 40 -5.15 -5.31 0.42
N MET A 41 -4.32 -5.91 1.27
CA MET A 41 -4.67 -6.26 2.65
C MET A 41 -4.90 -4.98 3.48
N ALA A 42 -3.98 -4.01 3.39
CA ALA A 42 -4.13 -2.71 4.04
C ALA A 42 -5.36 -1.95 3.52
N PHE A 43 -5.55 -1.89 2.20
CA PHE A 43 -6.73 -1.27 1.59
C PHE A 43 -8.03 -1.95 1.99
N SER A 44 -8.04 -3.27 2.18
CA SER A 44 -9.22 -3.99 2.66
C SER A 44 -9.62 -3.57 4.08
N LYS A 45 -8.65 -3.44 5.00
CA LYS A 45 -8.91 -2.91 6.36
C LYS A 45 -9.39 -1.46 6.32
N ILE A 46 -8.72 -0.59 5.55
CA ILE A 46 -9.14 0.82 5.39
C ILE A 46 -10.57 0.90 4.84
N LYS A 47 -10.88 0.16 3.75
CA LYS A 47 -12.23 0.11 3.18
C LYS A 47 -13.27 -0.34 4.20
N ALA A 48 -12.96 -1.32 5.04
CA ALA A 48 -13.85 -1.78 6.10
C ALA A 48 -14.12 -0.68 7.15
N LEU A 49 -13.08 0.04 7.59
CA LEU A 49 -13.21 1.14 8.55
C LEU A 49 -14.00 2.32 7.96
N LEU A 50 -13.74 2.69 6.70
CA LEU A 50 -14.48 3.76 6.02
C LEU A 50 -15.97 3.38 5.83
N ARG A 51 -16.25 2.13 5.48
CA ARG A 51 -17.64 1.63 5.40
C ARG A 51 -18.33 1.66 6.76
N LYS A 52 -17.62 1.38 7.85
CA LYS A 52 -18.14 1.48 9.22
C LYS A 52 -18.39 2.94 9.64
N ALA A 53 -17.52 3.86 9.22
CA ALA A 53 -17.62 5.29 9.54
C ALA A 53 -18.82 5.98 8.86
N CYS A 54 -19.29 5.48 7.71
CA CYS A 54 -20.48 5.98 7.00
C CYS A 54 -20.50 7.51 6.78
N ALA A 55 -19.33 8.14 6.65
CA ALA A 55 -19.20 9.59 6.51
C ALA A 55 -19.92 10.10 5.23
N ARG A 56 -20.71 11.15 5.37
CA ARG A 56 -21.46 11.81 4.26
C ARG A 56 -20.96 13.22 3.93
N GLU A 57 -19.96 13.68 4.65
CA GLU A 57 -19.33 14.99 4.46
C GLU A 57 -17.85 14.80 4.15
N VAL A 58 -17.31 15.65 3.28
CA VAL A 58 -15.92 15.55 2.79
C VAL A 58 -14.92 15.63 3.94
N GLU A 59 -15.08 16.57 4.87
CA GLU A 59 -14.19 16.72 6.02
C GLU A 59 -14.22 15.49 6.93
N LYS A 60 -15.41 14.94 7.19
CA LYS A 60 -15.57 13.71 7.98
C LYS A 60 -14.96 12.50 7.29
N LEU A 61 -15.04 12.43 5.97
CA LEU A 61 -14.38 11.38 5.19
C LEU A 61 -12.86 11.50 5.29
N TRP A 62 -12.29 12.71 5.19
CA TRP A 62 -10.85 12.92 5.35
C TRP A 62 -10.35 12.51 6.73
N ASN A 63 -11.08 12.86 7.79
CA ASN A 63 -10.74 12.43 9.15
C ASN A 63 -10.83 10.90 9.28
N ALA A 64 -11.88 10.28 8.75
CA ALA A 64 -12.01 8.83 8.78
C ALA A 64 -10.89 8.11 8.01
N ILE A 65 -10.40 8.70 6.91
CA ILE A 65 -9.23 8.18 6.18
C ILE A 65 -7.97 8.28 7.04
N ARG A 66 -7.72 9.42 7.68
CA ARG A 66 -6.59 9.61 8.60
C ARG A 66 -6.63 8.58 9.72
N ASP A 67 -7.75 8.48 10.43
CA ASP A 67 -7.92 7.55 11.53
C ASP A 67 -7.74 6.08 11.08
N ALA A 68 -8.23 5.74 9.88
CA ALA A 68 -8.06 4.40 9.33
C ALA A 68 -6.59 4.09 9.01
N ILE A 69 -5.83 5.04 8.48
CA ILE A 69 -4.39 4.89 8.23
C ILE A 69 -3.63 4.78 9.55
N ASP A 70 -3.93 5.64 10.52
CA ASP A 70 -3.29 5.65 11.83
C ASP A 70 -3.57 4.37 12.65
N SER A 71 -4.66 3.65 12.32
CA SER A 71 -5.00 2.35 12.92
C SER A 71 -4.19 1.16 12.41
N LEU A 72 -3.32 1.35 11.41
CA LEU A 72 -2.45 0.30 10.89
C LEU A 72 -1.19 0.20 11.74
N GLU A 73 -1.07 -0.90 12.48
CA GLU A 73 0.12 -1.14 13.30
C GLU A 73 1.30 -1.64 12.46
N GLN A 74 2.52 -1.30 12.88
CA GLN A 74 3.74 -1.74 12.17
C GLN A 74 3.83 -3.27 12.04
N GLU A 75 3.34 -4.01 13.04
CA GLU A 75 3.33 -5.46 13.02
C GLU A 75 2.34 -6.03 12.00
N GLU A 76 1.17 -5.42 11.87
CA GLU A 76 0.19 -5.78 10.83
C GLU A 76 0.77 -5.56 9.44
N ILE A 77 1.46 -4.43 9.23
CA ILE A 77 2.11 -4.13 7.94
C ILE A 77 3.18 -5.18 7.62
N ARG A 78 4.04 -5.53 8.58
CA ARG A 78 5.03 -6.62 8.40
C ARG A 78 4.35 -7.94 8.02
N ASN A 79 3.25 -8.28 8.68
CA ASN A 79 2.48 -9.48 8.37
C ASN A 79 1.88 -9.44 6.96
N TYR A 80 1.47 -8.28 6.44
CA TYR A 80 1.00 -8.16 5.05
C TYR A 80 2.12 -8.43 4.05
N PHE A 81 3.30 -7.84 4.26
CA PHE A 81 4.48 -8.11 3.42
C PHE A 81 4.86 -9.59 3.42
N LYS A 82 4.85 -10.23 4.59
CA LYS A 82 5.09 -11.66 4.74
C LYS A 82 4.04 -12.52 4.02
N ALA A 83 2.75 -12.21 4.19
CA ALA A 83 1.67 -12.92 3.53
C ALA A 83 1.73 -12.80 2.00
N ALA A 84 2.21 -11.66 1.50
CA ALA A 84 2.43 -11.41 0.09
C ALA A 84 3.74 -11.99 -0.48
N GLY A 85 4.56 -12.65 0.35
CA GLY A 85 5.88 -13.16 -0.07
C GLY A 85 6.89 -12.06 -0.44
N CYS A 86 6.66 -10.84 0.04
CA CYS A 86 7.48 -9.65 -0.20
C CYS A 86 8.28 -9.30 1.07
N GLU A 87 8.94 -10.27 1.70
CA GLU A 87 9.80 -10.00 2.85
C GLU A 87 11.02 -9.17 2.40
N PRO A 88 11.29 -8.02 3.02
CA PRO A 88 12.55 -7.32 2.81
C PRO A 88 13.68 -8.09 3.53
N GLU A 89 14.80 -8.30 2.85
CA GLU A 89 16.08 -8.67 3.50
C GLU A 89 16.60 -7.57 4.43
#